data_AF-A0A415SDK6-F1
#
_entry.id   AF-A0A415SDK6-F1
#
_cell.length_a   1.000
_cell.length_b   1.000
_cell.length_c   1.000
_cell.angle_alpha   90.00
_cell.angle_beta   90.00
_cell.angle_gamma   90.00
#
_symmetry.space_group_name_H-M   'P 1'
#
loop_
_entity.id
_entity.type
_entity.pdbx_description
1 polymer ?
#
loop_
_entity_poly.entity_id
_entity_poly.type
_entity_poly.pdbx_seq_one_letter_code
_entity_poly.pdbx_strand_id
1 'polypeptide(L)' 'MSRQKRQAADRTSLICLCPSCRDDFGSAGNYRLRRVNYQQKIKDNCTYCQKRMGYDYYVIPVRKQR' A
#
# COMPACT_ATOMS: atom_id res chain seq x y z
N MET A 1 -16.70 -24.42 15.90
CA MET A 1 -15.23 -24.45 16.04
C MET A 1 -14.58 -23.96 14.74
N SER A 2 -14.50 -22.65 14.53
CA SER A 2 -13.92 -22.08 13.30
C SER A 2 -12.63 -21.35 13.64
N ARG A 3 -11.51 -22.09 13.57
CA ARG A 3 -10.14 -21.56 13.62
C ARG A 3 -9.92 -20.64 12.41
N GLN A 4 -10.36 -19.38 12.47
CA GLN A 4 -9.88 -18.38 11.54
C GLN A 4 -8.54 -17.86 12.06
N LYS A 5 -7.51 -18.51 11.51
CA LYS A 5 -6.09 -18.18 11.50
C LYS A 5 -5.86 -16.73 11.95
N ARG A 6 -5.16 -16.59 13.08
CA ARG A 6 -4.36 -15.41 13.40
C ARG A 6 -3.49 -15.14 12.17
N GLN A 7 -3.95 -14.26 11.28
CA GLN A 7 -3.14 -13.76 10.20
C GLN A 7 -1.98 -13.05 10.88
N ALA A 8 -0.79 -13.61 10.72
CA ALA A 8 0.44 -13.03 11.20
C ALA A 8 0.46 -11.58 10.75
N ALA A 9 0.33 -10.69 11.73
CA ALA A 9 0.28 -9.25 11.59
C ALA A 9 1.67 -8.74 11.22
N ASP A 10 2.14 -9.12 10.04
CA ASP A 10 3.11 -8.33 9.31
C ASP A 10 2.38 -7.03 9.00
N ARG A 11 2.86 -5.92 9.57
CA ARG A 11 2.16 -4.61 9.59
C ARG A 11 2.14 -3.94 8.21
N THR A 12 2.01 -4.72 7.15
CA THR A 12 1.88 -4.31 5.77
C THR A 12 0.43 -4.16 5.40
N SER A 13 -0.07 -2.93 5.39
CA SER A 13 -1.38 -2.60 4.82
C SER A 13 -1.27 -2.56 3.29
N LEU A 14 -2.23 -3.13 2.58
CA LEU A 14 -2.29 -3.03 1.11
C LEU A 14 -3.13 -1.82 0.72
N ILE A 15 -2.64 -0.99 -0.19
CA ILE A 15 -3.32 0.23 -0.63
C ILE A 15 -3.16 0.47 -2.13
N CYS A 16 -4.20 0.97 -2.79
CA CYS A 16 -4.17 1.32 -4.20
C CYS A 16 -3.80 2.80 -4.35
N LEU A 17 -2.60 3.10 -4.85
CA LEU A 17 -2.10 4.47 -5.02
C LEU A 17 -1.81 4.79 -6.48
N CYS A 18 -2.26 5.96 -6.95
CA CYS A 18 -1.79 6.52 -8.21
C CYS A 18 -0.39 7.15 -8.05
N PRO A 19 0.32 7.48 -9.14
CA PRO A 19 1.66 8.07 -9.08
C PRO A 19 1.73 9.32 -8.20
N SER A 20 0.78 10.26 -8.36
CA SER A 20 0.75 11.49 -7.57
C SER A 20 0.57 11.21 -6.07
N CYS A 21 -0.44 10.43 -5.70
CA CYS A 21 -0.68 10.10 -4.29
C CYS A 21 0.46 9.26 -3.70
N ARG A 22 1.14 8.43 -4.50
CA ARG A 22 2.34 7.69 -4.07
C ARG A 22 3.47 8.65 -3.68
N ASP A 23 3.74 9.68 -4.48
CA ASP A 23 4.81 10.64 -4.21
C ASP A 23 4.50 11.45 -2.94
N ASP A 24 3.26 11.90 -2.77
CA ASP A 24 2.81 12.57 -1.54
C ASP A 24 2.98 11.66 -0.31
N PHE A 25 2.60 10.39 -0.44
CA PHE A 25 2.67 9.41 0.63
C PHE A 25 4.12 9.06 1.00
N GLY A 26 5.01 8.96 0.00
CA GLY A 26 6.45 8.77 0.21
C GLY A 26 7.10 9.99 0.87
N SER A 27 6.64 11.19 0.52
CA SER A 27 7.14 12.46 1.08
C SER A 27 6.85 12.60 2.58
N ALA A 28 5.80 11.95 3.09
CA ALA A 28 5.52 11.93 4.54
C ALA A 28 6.61 11.23 5.36
N GLY A 29 7.45 10.38 4.75
CA GLY A 29 8.63 9.78 5.39
C GLY A 29 8.35 8.81 6.54
N ASN A 30 7.09 8.47 6.78
CA ASN A 30 6.67 7.57 7.87
C ASN A 30 6.41 6.14 7.37
N TYR A 31 6.31 5.94 6.05
CA TYR A 31 5.97 4.68 5.42
C TYR A 31 6.82 4.44 4.17
N ARG A 32 7.13 3.16 3.90
CA ARG A 32 7.74 2.71 2.64
C ARG A 32 6.67 2.00 1.82
N LEU A 33 6.65 2.30 0.52
CA LEU A 33 5.73 1.66 -0.43
C LEU A 33 6.50 0.64 -1.28
N ARG A 34 6.02 -0.61 -1.30
CA ARG A 34 6.53 -1.66 -2.19
C ARG A 34 5.41 -2.11 -3.12
N ARG A 35 5.65 -2.14 -4.43
CA ARG A 35 4.64 -2.68 -5.36
C ARG A 35 4.30 -4.12 -5.02
N VAL A 36 3.00 -4.43 -5.03
CA VAL A 36 2.50 -5.80 -4.86
C VAL A 36 2.79 -6.62 -6.11
N ASN A 37 2.42 -6.08 -7.27
CA ASN A 37 2.61 -6.73 -8.56
C ASN A 37 3.22 -5.78 -9.59
N TYR A 38 4.39 -6.13 -10.12
CA TYR A 38 5.07 -5.36 -11.18
C TYR A 38 4.48 -5.62 -12.57
N GLN A 39 3.79 -6.75 -12.76
CA GLN A 39 3.19 -7.16 -14.04
C GLN A 39 1.74 -6.68 -14.22
N GLN A 40 1.18 -5.99 -13.22
CA GLN A 40 -0.19 -5.49 -13.26
C GLN A 40 -0.34 -4.44 -14.38
N LYS A 41 -0.98 -4.84 -15.48
CA LYS A 41 -1.30 -3.99 -16.64
C LYS A 41 -2.56 -3.15 -16.42
N ILE A 42 -3.54 -3.70 -15.69
CA ILE A 42 -4.80 -3.02 -15.38
C ILE A 42 -4.57 -2.03 -14.25
N LYS A 43 -4.89 -0.77 -14.50
CA LYS A 43 -4.80 0.30 -13.50
C LYS A 43 -6.09 0.33 -12.70
N ASP A 44 -5.97 0.16 -11.40
CA ASP A 44 -7.09 0.22 -10.46
C ASP A 44 -7.48 1.66 -10.13
N ASN A 45 -8.60 1.83 -9.42
CA ASN A 45 -8.94 3.14 -8.86
C ASN A 45 -8.07 3.43 -7.64
N CYS A 46 -7.43 4.60 -7.62
CA CYS A 46 -6.71 5.07 -6.44
C CYS A 46 -7.67 5.22 -5.24
N THR A 47 -7.31 4.71 -4.07
CA THR A 47 -8.13 4.81 -2.86
C THR A 47 -8.37 6.26 -2.43
N TYR A 48 -7.42 7.16 -2.71
CA TYR A 48 -7.50 8.57 -2.32
C TYR A 48 -8.20 9.44 -3.35
N CYS A 49 -7.68 9.49 -4.57
CA CYS A 49 -8.18 10.40 -5.61
C CYS A 49 -9.11 9.74 -6.63
N GLN A 50 -9.37 8.43 -6.49
CA GLN A 50 -10.25 7.63 -7.36
C GLN A 50 -9.90 7.66 -8.86
N LYS A 51 -8.73 8.17 -9.23
CA LYS A 51 -8.24 8.11 -10.61
C LYS A 51 -7.96 6.65 -10.99
N ARG A 52 -8.36 6.24 -12.21
CA ARG A 52 -8.11 4.91 -12.81
C ARG A 52 -6.64 4.71 -13.22
N MET A 53 -5.72 5.01 -12.30
CA MET A 53 -4.27 4.95 -12.47
C MET A 53 -3.56 4.40 -11.23
N GLY A 54 -4.31 3.74 -10.35
CA GLY A 54 -3.83 3.14 -9.12
C GLY A 54 -3.09 1.83 -9.36
N TYR A 55 -2.08 1.58 -8.53
CA TYR A 55 -1.42 0.29 -8.40
C TYR A 55 -1.43 -0.13 -6.93
N ASP A 56 -1.40 -1.43 -6.69
CA ASP A 56 -1.33 -1.95 -5.34
C ASP A 56 0.07 -1.84 -4.75
N TYR A 57 0.15 -1.25 -3.56
CA TYR A 57 1.36 -1.13 -2.78
C TYR A 57 1.17 -1.73 -1.39
N TYR A 58 2.19 -2.46 -0.94
CA TYR A 58 2.39 -2.76 0.47
C TYR A 58 2.95 -1.53 1.18
N VAL A 59 2.23 -1.07 2.19
CA VAL A 59 2.60 0.01 3.10
C VAL A 59 3.35 -0.57 4.27
N ILE A 60 4.67 -0.37 4.31
CA ILE A 60 5.53 -0.82 5.38
C ILE A 60 5.77 0.39 6.31
N PRO A 61 5.24 0.40 7.55
CA PRO A 61 5.52 1.47 8.50
C PRO A 61 7.01 1.47 8.83
N VAL A 62 7.66 2.61 8.60
CA VAL A 62 9.04 2.80 9.03
C VAL A 62 8.95 3.12 10.50
N ARG A 63 9.23 2.14 11.38
CA ARG A 63 9.34 2.43 12.81
C ARG A 63 10.49 3.43 12.98
N LYS A 64 10.18 4.71 13.16
CA LYS A 64 11.11 5.64 13.78
C LYS A 64 11.23 5.17 15.23
N GLN A 65 12.24 4.35 15.52
CA GLN A 65 12.72 4.19 16.89
C GLN A 65 13.12 5.58 17.35
N ARG A 66 12.27 6.22 18.16
CA ARG A 66 12.65 7.40 18.92
C ARG A 66 11.93 7.36 20.25
#